data_AF-A0A0J7XN85-F1
#
_entry.id   AF-A0A0J7XN85-F1
#
_cell.length_a   1.000
_cell.length_b   1.000
_cell.length_c   1.000
_cell.angle_alpha   90.00
_cell.angle_beta   90.00
_cell.angle_gamma   90.00
#
_symmetry.space_group_name_H-M   'P 1'
#
loop_
_entity.id
_entity.type
_entity.pdbx_description
1 polymer ?
#
loop_
_entity_poly.entity_id
_entity_poly.type
_entity_poly.pdbx_seq_one_letter_code
_entity_poly.pdbx_strand_id
1 'polypeptide(L)'
;MRAYGGTEAQPDFWKDKATAIAKATEAAVDPELPFKLVQARATRADAEKSLQKITVRLAEIDRDLAGKAELRKVLDSDANNAHTHVYDAQNPVCKKCGRRMDQAALDFVAERQQEKDDVVGKITSLANDISGLTTEKNNLKYERSSAEQGLKPLEDAVIRLEKALIEQSKRLSEAKGDVAMSTRYAAHLSELQTSAVAIDKLIAEQAGEARKAIDERNASLQTVARLSLLFDAVLRFLIADGASGAVNLDQNELNLRLQMGGERSTAAVDSLKIVAFDIAALLLTIEGRTQLPAFLIHDSPREADLGLSIYNRLFILGEKLESMGSSPLFQYIVTTTTAPPETYRKKPWQRLELHGAPAEKRLFATDF
;
A
#
# COMPACT_ATOMS: atom_id res chain seq x y z
N MET A 1 4.75 25.08 17.95
CA MET A 1 4.25 23.99 18.82
C MET A 1 3.57 24.61 20.03
N ARG A 2 2.23 24.68 20.03
CA ARG A 2 1.47 25.12 21.21
C ARG A 2 1.49 24.00 22.25
N ALA A 3 1.61 24.41 23.51
CA ALA A 3 1.67 23.56 24.69
C ALA A 3 0.46 22.61 24.78
N TYR A 4 0.68 21.33 24.48
CA TYR A 4 -0.14 20.23 25.01
C TYR A 4 0.55 19.75 26.29
N GLY A 5 0.48 20.58 27.34
CA GLY A 5 1.13 20.38 28.63
C GLY A 5 0.19 19.89 29.72
N GLY A 6 -0.84 19.12 29.37
CA GLY A 6 -1.68 18.42 30.34
C GLY A 6 -1.17 16.99 30.54
N THR A 7 -1.29 16.45 31.75
CA THR A 7 -1.02 15.03 32.04
C THR A 7 -1.76 14.06 31.12
N GLU A 8 -2.88 14.50 30.53
CA GLU A 8 -3.67 13.78 29.52
C GLU A 8 -3.02 13.71 28.12
N ALA A 9 -1.94 14.46 27.86
CA ALA A 9 -1.22 14.44 26.57
C ALA A 9 -0.06 13.43 26.55
N GLN A 10 0.27 12.81 27.69
CA GLN A 10 1.36 11.85 27.75
C GLN A 10 0.90 10.46 27.24
N PRO A 11 1.70 9.79 26.39
CA PRO A 11 1.35 8.46 25.87
C PRO A 11 1.10 7.42 26.98
N ASP A 12 1.84 7.53 28.09
CA ASP A 12 1.70 6.65 29.24
C ASP A 12 0.34 6.81 29.95
N PHE A 13 -0.22 8.02 29.98
CA PHE A 13 -1.54 8.26 30.58
C PHE A 13 -2.64 7.46 29.87
N TRP A 14 -2.67 7.48 28.54
CA TRP A 14 -3.68 6.74 27.75
C TRP A 14 -3.47 5.23 27.83
N LYS A 15 -2.21 4.79 27.87
CA LYS A 15 -1.87 3.39 28.07
C LYS A 15 -2.35 2.89 29.44
N ASP A 16 -2.08 3.64 30.50
CA ASP A 16 -2.47 3.27 31.86
C ASP A 16 -3.99 3.27 32.01
N LYS A 17 -4.68 4.27 31.44
CA LYS A 17 -6.14 4.35 31.43
C LYS A 17 -6.78 3.19 30.65
N ALA A 18 -6.28 2.88 29.45
CA ALA A 18 -6.76 1.75 28.66
C ALA A 18 -6.51 0.42 29.39
N THR A 19 -5.35 0.27 30.04
CA THR A 19 -5.00 -0.93 30.81
C THR A 19 -5.92 -1.10 32.02
N ALA A 20 -6.25 -0.01 32.72
CA ALA A 20 -7.20 -0.03 33.84
C ALA A 20 -8.61 -0.45 33.38
N ILE A 21 -9.09 0.10 32.25
CA ILE A 21 -10.39 -0.25 31.67
C ILE A 21 -10.40 -1.72 31.23
N ALA A 22 -9.34 -2.21 30.57
CA ALA A 22 -9.24 -3.61 30.16
C ALA A 22 -9.28 -4.57 31.36
N LYS A 23 -8.53 -4.27 32.44
CA LYS A 23 -8.57 -5.05 33.68
C LYS A 23 -9.94 -5.04 34.35
N ALA A 24 -10.59 -3.87 34.43
CA ALA A 24 -11.94 -3.76 34.99
C ALA A 24 -12.96 -4.55 34.15
N THR A 25 -12.83 -4.52 32.81
CA THR A 25 -13.67 -5.26 31.88
C THR A 25 -13.45 -6.77 32.02
N GLU A 26 -12.19 -7.22 32.14
CA GLU A 26 -11.84 -8.62 32.42
C GLU A 26 -12.41 -9.10 33.76
N ALA A 27 -12.37 -8.27 34.80
CA ALA A 27 -12.95 -8.61 36.10
C ALA A 27 -14.48 -8.67 36.09
N ALA A 28 -15.14 -7.96 35.17
CA ALA A 28 -16.60 -7.93 35.03
C ALA A 28 -17.17 -9.04 34.13
N VAL A 29 -16.31 -9.86 33.50
CA VAL A 29 -16.69 -11.03 32.70
C VAL A 29 -17.34 -12.07 33.62
N ASP A 30 -18.58 -12.48 33.34
CA ASP A 30 -19.18 -13.66 33.97
C ASP A 30 -18.53 -14.92 33.34
N PRO A 31 -17.73 -15.70 34.09
CA PRO A 31 -17.06 -16.89 33.56
C PRO A 31 -18.02 -18.07 33.36
N GLU A 32 -19.18 -18.06 34.01
CA GLU A 32 -20.16 -19.14 33.92
C GLU A 32 -21.15 -18.94 32.76
N LEU A 33 -21.18 -17.76 32.15
CA LEU A 33 -22.11 -17.42 31.07
C LEU A 33 -22.09 -18.41 29.89
N PRO A 34 -20.93 -18.91 29.41
CA PRO A 34 -20.89 -19.95 28.37
C PRO A 34 -21.54 -21.25 28.82
N PHE A 35 -21.30 -21.65 30.08
CA PHE A 35 -21.88 -22.87 30.65
C PHE A 35 -23.40 -22.74 30.81
N LYS A 36 -23.88 -21.60 31.33
CA LYS A 36 -25.31 -21.26 31.45
C LYS A 36 -26.00 -21.32 30.07
N LEU A 37 -25.35 -20.82 29.02
CA LEU A 37 -25.89 -20.88 27.66
C LEU A 37 -26.00 -22.31 27.13
N VAL A 38 -24.98 -23.14 27.34
CA VAL A 38 -25.02 -24.56 26.95
C VAL A 38 -26.15 -25.29 27.67
N GLN A 39 -26.30 -25.07 28.97
CA GLN A 39 -27.37 -25.67 29.77
C GLN A 39 -28.76 -25.21 29.32
N ALA A 40 -28.93 -23.91 29.02
CA ALA A 40 -30.19 -23.37 28.53
C ALA A 40 -30.57 -23.95 27.15
N ARG A 41 -29.59 -24.11 26.24
CA ARG A 41 -29.80 -24.75 24.94
C ARG A 41 -30.20 -26.22 25.07
N ALA A 42 -29.55 -26.96 25.96
CA ALA A 42 -29.92 -28.35 26.24
C ALA A 42 -31.35 -28.46 26.77
N THR A 43 -31.71 -27.63 27.75
CA THR A 43 -33.06 -27.60 28.35
C THR A 43 -34.14 -27.26 27.33
N ARG A 44 -33.87 -26.28 26.45
CA ARG A 44 -34.76 -25.94 25.33
C ARG A 44 -34.91 -27.13 24.37
N ALA A 45 -33.82 -27.77 23.97
CA ALA A 45 -33.86 -28.89 23.04
C ALA A 45 -34.65 -30.09 23.60
N ASP A 46 -34.54 -30.36 24.89
CA ASP A 46 -35.33 -31.40 25.56
C ASP A 46 -36.83 -31.07 25.61
N ALA A 47 -37.17 -29.79 25.84
CA ALA A 47 -38.55 -29.32 25.78
C ALA A 47 -39.14 -29.41 24.37
N GLU A 48 -38.39 -29.00 23.34
CA GLU A 48 -38.78 -29.14 21.92
C GLU A 48 -39.00 -30.60 21.52
N LYS A 49 -38.09 -31.49 21.95
CA LYS A 49 -38.23 -32.93 21.70
C LYS A 49 -39.48 -33.51 22.35
N SER A 50 -39.85 -33.02 23.54
CA SER A 50 -41.07 -33.44 24.24
C SER A 50 -42.33 -32.95 23.53
N LEU A 51 -42.34 -31.68 23.10
CA LEU A 51 -43.41 -31.10 22.27
C LEU A 51 -43.58 -31.83 20.94
N GLN A 52 -42.47 -32.21 20.30
CA GLN A 52 -42.47 -32.96 19.06
C GLN A 52 -43.12 -34.34 19.23
N LYS A 53 -42.84 -35.05 20.33
CA LYS A 53 -43.49 -36.33 20.63
C LYS A 53 -45.00 -36.19 20.77
N ILE A 54 -45.47 -35.18 21.51
CA ILE A 54 -46.92 -34.90 21.66
C ILE A 54 -47.55 -34.59 20.30
N THR A 55 -46.87 -33.80 19.47
CA THR A 55 -47.34 -33.42 18.14
C THR A 55 -47.46 -34.63 17.21
N VAL A 56 -46.47 -35.52 17.21
CA VAL A 56 -46.50 -36.77 16.44
C VAL A 56 -47.65 -37.67 16.91
N ARG A 57 -47.83 -37.84 18.22
CA ARG A 57 -48.92 -38.66 18.79
C ARG A 57 -50.31 -38.12 18.43
N LEU A 58 -50.49 -36.80 18.47
CA LEU A 58 -51.74 -36.16 18.03
C LEU A 58 -52.04 -36.47 16.55
N ALA A 59 -51.03 -36.43 15.68
CA ALA A 59 -51.19 -36.74 14.27
C ALA A 59 -51.52 -38.22 14.01
N GLU A 60 -50.99 -39.14 14.83
CA GLU A 60 -51.36 -40.56 14.80
C GLU A 60 -52.82 -40.76 15.21
N ILE A 61 -53.25 -40.16 16.32
CA ILE A 61 -54.64 -40.25 16.80
C ILE A 61 -55.62 -39.67 15.77
N ASP A 62 -55.26 -38.57 15.11
CA ASP A 62 -56.09 -37.98 14.05
C ASP A 62 -56.26 -38.94 12.87
N ARG A 63 -55.19 -39.66 12.48
CA ARG A 63 -55.26 -40.68 11.44
C ARG A 63 -56.12 -41.88 11.86
N ASP A 64 -55.95 -42.35 13.10
CA ASP A 64 -56.70 -43.48 13.64
C ASP A 64 -58.19 -43.17 13.80
N LEU A 65 -58.53 -41.96 14.26
CA LEU A 65 -59.90 -41.47 14.35
C LEU A 65 -60.55 -41.38 12.98
N ALA A 66 -59.84 -40.89 11.96
CA ALA A 66 -60.34 -40.84 10.59
C ALA A 66 -60.61 -42.24 10.04
N GLY A 67 -59.68 -43.18 10.22
CA GLY A 67 -59.83 -44.58 9.78
C GLY A 67 -60.99 -45.30 10.48
N LYS A 68 -61.09 -45.17 11.81
CA LYS A 68 -62.18 -45.76 12.59
C LYS A 68 -63.52 -45.10 12.27
N ALA A 69 -63.58 -43.79 12.07
CA ALA A 69 -64.82 -43.11 11.67
C ALA A 69 -65.34 -43.63 10.32
N GLU A 70 -64.46 -43.90 9.37
CA GLU A 70 -64.85 -44.46 8.07
C GLU A 70 -65.31 -45.91 8.19
N LEU A 71 -64.59 -46.75 8.94
CA LEU A 71 -65.02 -48.12 9.22
C LEU A 71 -66.39 -48.16 9.92
N ARG A 72 -66.66 -47.19 10.81
CA ARG A 72 -67.97 -47.05 11.46
C ARG A 72 -69.09 -46.84 10.46
N LYS A 73 -68.90 -45.94 9.48
CA LYS A 73 -69.92 -45.66 8.46
C LYS A 73 -70.26 -46.90 7.64
N VAL A 74 -69.25 -47.71 7.30
CA VAL A 74 -69.45 -48.98 6.58
C VAL A 74 -70.27 -49.94 7.43
N LEU A 75 -69.88 -50.15 8.69
CA LEU A 75 -70.61 -51.05 9.60
C LEU A 75 -72.04 -50.56 9.92
N ASP A 76 -72.25 -49.25 10.05
CA ASP A 76 -73.59 -48.67 10.24
C ASP A 76 -74.48 -48.93 9.01
N SER A 77 -73.90 -48.85 7.79
CA SER A 77 -74.59 -49.23 6.55
C SER A 77 -74.92 -50.73 6.51
N ASP A 78 -73.98 -51.58 6.89
CA ASP A 78 -74.18 -53.03 6.95
C ASP A 78 -75.23 -53.42 8.00
N ALA A 79 -75.24 -52.77 9.16
CA ALA A 79 -76.24 -52.95 10.20
C ALA A 79 -77.65 -52.56 9.73
N ASN A 80 -77.78 -51.45 8.99
CA ASN A 80 -79.04 -51.02 8.40
C ASN A 80 -79.54 -52.02 7.35
N ASN A 81 -78.64 -52.56 6.53
CA ASN A 81 -78.97 -53.61 5.56
C ASN A 81 -79.43 -54.91 6.25
N ALA A 82 -78.75 -55.33 7.32
CA ALA A 82 -79.13 -56.48 8.14
C ALA A 82 -80.51 -56.31 8.82
N HIS A 83 -80.88 -55.07 9.18
CA HIS A 83 -82.19 -54.75 9.78
C HIS A 83 -83.37 -55.03 8.83
N THR A 84 -83.16 -54.96 7.52
CA THR A 84 -84.20 -55.19 6.50
C THR A 84 -84.59 -56.67 6.41
N HIS A 85 -83.69 -57.58 6.77
CA HIS A 85 -83.94 -59.04 6.70
C HIS A 85 -84.50 -59.64 8.00
N VAL A 86 -84.30 -58.98 9.14
CA VAL A 86 -84.73 -59.47 10.47
C VAL A 86 -86.17 -59.03 10.84
N TYR A 87 -86.68 -57.93 10.27
CA TYR A 87 -88.03 -57.44 10.61
C TYR A 87 -89.15 -58.37 10.11
N ASP A 88 -88.92 -59.12 9.02
CA ASP A 88 -89.85 -60.14 8.50
C ASP A 88 -89.83 -61.44 9.32
N ALA A 89 -88.82 -61.60 10.17
CA ALA A 89 -88.46 -62.84 10.85
C ALA A 89 -88.95 -62.94 12.31
N GLN A 90 -89.42 -61.84 12.91
CA GLN A 90 -89.83 -61.78 14.32
C GLN A 90 -91.25 -62.31 14.60
N ASN A 91 -91.88 -63.01 13.65
CA ASN A 91 -93.23 -63.55 13.82
C ASN A 91 -93.27 -65.02 13.37
N PRO A 92 -93.53 -66.00 14.24
CA PRO A 92 -93.49 -67.43 13.90
C PRO A 92 -94.67 -67.89 13.03
N VAL A 93 -95.39 -66.93 12.43
CA VAL A 93 -96.54 -67.12 11.56
C VAL A 93 -96.36 -66.23 10.34
N CYS A 94 -96.42 -66.82 9.14
CA CYS A 94 -96.35 -66.06 7.90
C CYS A 94 -97.54 -65.09 7.78
N LYS A 95 -97.28 -63.78 7.75
CA LYS A 95 -98.32 -62.73 7.69
C LYS A 95 -99.20 -62.79 6.43
N LYS A 96 -98.82 -63.56 5.40
CA LYS A 96 -99.56 -63.70 4.14
C LYS A 96 -100.49 -64.92 4.09
N CYS A 97 -100.17 -66.00 4.81
CA CYS A 97 -100.92 -67.26 4.73
C CYS A 97 -101.26 -67.89 6.09
N GLY A 98 -100.87 -67.29 7.21
CA GLY A 98 -101.24 -67.72 8.56
C GLY A 98 -100.63 -69.05 9.04
N ARG A 99 -99.73 -69.67 8.26
CA ARG A 99 -99.07 -70.92 8.63
C ARG A 99 -97.88 -70.67 9.54
N ARG A 100 -97.66 -71.57 10.51
CA ARG A 100 -96.44 -71.61 11.31
C ARG A 100 -95.24 -71.83 10.39
N MET A 101 -94.17 -71.08 10.64
CA MET A 101 -92.89 -71.26 9.97
C MET A 101 -92.30 -72.63 10.34
N ASP A 102 -91.59 -73.27 9.41
CA ASP A 102 -90.87 -74.52 9.67
C ASP A 102 -89.58 -74.30 10.47
N GLN A 103 -88.96 -75.37 10.96
CA GLN A 103 -87.74 -75.28 11.78
C GLN A 103 -86.57 -74.65 11.01
N ALA A 104 -86.44 -74.95 9.72
CA ALA A 104 -85.39 -74.40 8.86
C ALA A 104 -85.50 -72.87 8.72
N ALA A 105 -86.73 -72.33 8.66
CA ALA A 105 -86.94 -70.89 8.65
C ALA A 105 -86.61 -70.25 10.01
N LEU A 106 -86.89 -70.90 11.14
CA LEU A 106 -86.50 -70.39 12.47
C LEU A 106 -84.98 -70.36 12.66
N ASP A 107 -84.26 -71.37 12.17
CA ASP A 107 -82.79 -71.44 12.24
C ASP A 107 -82.14 -70.33 11.37
N PHE A 108 -82.69 -70.07 10.18
CA PHE A 108 -82.27 -68.96 9.31
C PHE A 108 -82.47 -67.58 9.97
N VAL A 109 -83.57 -67.41 10.70
CA VAL A 109 -83.83 -66.18 11.47
C VAL A 109 -82.83 -65.99 12.60
N ALA A 110 -82.53 -67.05 13.35
CA ALA A 110 -81.57 -67.02 14.44
C ALA A 110 -80.16 -66.66 13.95
N GLU A 111 -79.76 -67.21 12.79
CA GLU A 111 -78.49 -66.90 12.12
C GLU A 111 -78.39 -65.41 11.74
N ARG A 112 -79.43 -64.85 11.11
CA ARG A 112 -79.45 -63.42 10.72
C ARG A 112 -79.52 -62.48 11.92
N GLN A 113 -80.19 -62.90 13.00
CA GLN A 113 -80.21 -62.16 14.27
C GLN A 113 -78.82 -62.14 14.92
N GLN A 114 -78.11 -63.26 14.89
CA GLN A 114 -76.73 -63.35 15.36
C GLN A 114 -75.77 -62.47 14.54
N GLU A 115 -75.89 -62.45 13.22
CA GLU A 115 -75.11 -61.56 12.36
C GLU A 115 -75.35 -60.07 12.68
N LYS A 116 -76.61 -59.69 12.93
CA LYS A 116 -76.94 -58.33 13.36
C LYS A 116 -76.30 -58.01 14.71
N ASP A 117 -76.41 -58.92 15.68
CA ASP A 117 -75.86 -58.73 17.03
C ASP A 117 -74.31 -58.63 16.99
N ASP A 118 -73.65 -59.39 16.10
CA ASP A 118 -72.21 -59.30 15.86
C ASP A 118 -71.79 -57.94 15.26
N VAL A 119 -72.55 -57.43 14.28
CA VAL A 119 -72.28 -56.12 13.67
C VAL A 119 -72.53 -54.99 14.69
N VAL A 120 -73.61 -55.08 15.48
CA VAL A 120 -73.90 -54.12 16.57
C VAL A 120 -72.82 -54.17 17.65
N GLY A 121 -72.29 -55.37 17.98
CA GLY A 121 -71.16 -55.54 18.88
C GLY A 121 -69.90 -54.84 18.37
N LYS A 122 -69.60 -54.97 17.07
CA LYS A 122 -68.48 -54.27 16.41
C LYS A 122 -68.67 -52.75 16.38
N ILE A 123 -69.89 -52.26 16.13
CA ILE A 123 -70.19 -50.82 16.18
C ILE A 123 -69.97 -50.27 17.59
N THR A 124 -70.40 -51.02 18.61
CA THR A 124 -70.28 -50.62 20.01
C THR A 124 -68.81 -50.57 20.45
N SER A 125 -68.00 -51.57 20.10
CA SER A 125 -66.56 -51.56 20.40
C SER A 125 -65.85 -50.42 19.69
N LEU A 126 -66.16 -50.17 18.42
CA LEU A 126 -65.58 -49.09 17.64
C LEU A 126 -66.00 -47.70 18.16
N ALA A 127 -67.24 -47.55 18.64
CA ALA A 127 -67.71 -46.32 19.27
C ALA A 127 -66.95 -46.03 20.59
N ASN A 128 -66.67 -47.07 21.39
CA ASN A 128 -65.84 -46.94 22.58
C ASN A 128 -64.39 -46.55 22.24
N ASP A 129 -63.79 -47.15 21.22
CA ASP A 129 -62.45 -46.78 20.73
C ASP A 129 -62.39 -45.31 20.27
N ILE A 130 -63.39 -44.86 19.48
CA ILE A 130 -63.47 -43.47 19.00
C ILE A 130 -63.61 -42.51 20.19
N SER A 131 -64.44 -42.85 21.19
CA SER A 131 -64.59 -42.05 22.40
C SER A 131 -63.28 -41.97 23.21
N GLY A 132 -62.59 -43.10 23.37
CA GLY A 132 -61.29 -43.17 24.05
C GLY A 132 -60.23 -42.31 23.37
N LEU A 133 -60.06 -42.48 22.06
CA LEU A 133 -59.12 -41.69 21.25
C LEU A 133 -59.47 -40.19 21.22
N THR A 134 -60.76 -39.84 21.24
CA THR A 134 -61.20 -38.43 21.31
C THR A 134 -60.83 -37.81 22.65
N THR A 135 -60.94 -38.57 23.74
CA THR A 135 -60.54 -38.12 25.09
C THR A 135 -59.02 -37.95 25.17
N GLU A 136 -58.25 -38.94 24.69
CA GLU A 136 -56.78 -38.87 24.62
C GLU A 136 -56.33 -37.65 23.80
N LYS A 137 -56.95 -37.40 22.63
CA LYS A 137 -56.67 -36.24 21.79
C LYS A 137 -56.88 -34.92 22.53
N ASN A 138 -57.98 -34.79 23.28
CA ASN A 138 -58.26 -33.54 24.00
C ASN A 138 -57.26 -33.30 25.14
N ASN A 139 -56.83 -34.36 25.84
CA ASN A 139 -55.79 -34.27 26.85
C ASN A 139 -54.44 -33.87 26.24
N LEU A 140 -54.02 -34.53 25.16
CA LEU A 140 -52.77 -34.21 24.46
C LEU A 140 -52.79 -32.80 23.84
N LYS A 141 -53.95 -32.28 23.42
CA LYS A 141 -54.07 -30.88 22.98
C LYS A 141 -53.79 -29.89 24.12
N TYR A 142 -54.28 -30.19 25.32
CA TYR A 142 -54.00 -29.38 26.50
C TYR A 142 -52.52 -29.45 26.88
N GLU A 143 -51.94 -30.66 26.94
CA GLU A 143 -50.52 -30.86 27.22
C GLU A 143 -49.63 -30.15 26.18
N ARG A 144 -49.98 -30.22 24.90
CA ARG A 144 -49.30 -29.50 23.83
C ARG A 144 -49.31 -27.99 24.07
N SER A 145 -50.47 -27.42 24.39
CA SER A 145 -50.61 -25.98 24.64
C SER A 145 -49.78 -25.54 25.86
N SER A 146 -49.78 -26.33 26.93
CA SER A 146 -48.96 -26.09 28.10
C SER A 146 -47.45 -26.18 27.79
N ALA A 147 -47.03 -27.18 27.01
CA ALA A 147 -45.65 -27.33 26.58
C ALA A 147 -45.18 -26.19 25.66
N GLU A 148 -46.04 -25.73 24.73
CA GLU A 148 -45.78 -24.55 23.88
C GLU A 148 -45.60 -23.28 24.72
N GLN A 149 -46.43 -23.07 25.74
CA GLN A 149 -46.29 -21.95 26.68
C GLN A 149 -44.99 -22.04 27.50
N GLY A 150 -44.59 -23.24 27.90
CA GLY A 150 -43.34 -23.48 28.63
C GLY A 150 -42.07 -23.32 27.78
N LEU A 151 -42.16 -23.48 26.45
CA LEU A 151 -41.02 -23.37 25.54
C LEU A 151 -40.57 -21.91 25.33
N LYS A 152 -41.53 -20.99 25.20
CA LYS A 152 -41.27 -19.56 24.96
C LYS A 152 -40.29 -18.91 25.96
N PRO A 153 -40.43 -19.06 27.29
CA PRO A 153 -39.46 -18.48 28.22
C PRO A 153 -38.06 -19.12 28.13
N LEU A 154 -37.95 -20.37 27.69
CA LEU A 154 -36.66 -21.04 27.45
C LEU A 154 -35.98 -20.48 26.20
N GLU A 155 -36.72 -20.24 25.12
CA GLU A 155 -36.23 -19.56 23.91
C GLU A 155 -35.72 -18.15 24.25
N ASP A 156 -36.53 -17.38 24.97
CA ASP A 156 -36.14 -16.04 25.40
C ASP A 156 -34.90 -16.06 26.31
N ALA A 157 -34.75 -17.09 27.16
CA ALA A 157 -33.57 -17.26 28.01
C ALA A 157 -32.30 -17.53 27.18
N VAL A 158 -32.38 -18.41 26.17
CA VAL A 158 -31.26 -18.67 25.25
C VAL A 158 -30.87 -17.38 24.52
N ILE A 159 -31.83 -16.66 23.94
CA ILE A 159 -31.56 -15.40 23.22
C ILE A 159 -30.90 -14.36 24.13
N ARG A 160 -31.38 -14.21 25.38
CA ARG A 160 -30.77 -13.28 26.35
C ARG A 160 -29.33 -13.66 26.67
N LEU A 161 -29.05 -14.94 26.92
CA LEU A 161 -27.71 -15.43 27.23
C LEU A 161 -26.75 -15.29 26.04
N GLU A 162 -27.22 -15.54 24.82
CA GLU A 162 -26.44 -15.33 23.60
C GLU A 162 -26.07 -13.85 23.40
N LYS A 163 -27.04 -12.94 23.57
CA LYS A 163 -26.79 -11.50 23.50
C LYS A 163 -25.80 -11.04 24.56
N ALA A 164 -25.95 -11.52 25.79
CA ALA A 164 -25.03 -11.19 26.89
C ALA A 164 -23.60 -11.66 26.58
N LEU A 165 -23.44 -12.88 26.04
CA LEU A 165 -22.13 -13.43 25.70
C LEU A 165 -21.45 -12.64 24.57
N ILE A 166 -22.21 -12.28 23.52
CA ILE A 166 -21.71 -11.47 22.41
C ILE A 166 -21.27 -10.10 22.90
N GLU A 167 -22.10 -9.42 23.71
CA GLU A 167 -21.81 -8.09 24.24
C GLU A 167 -20.59 -8.10 25.17
N GLN A 168 -20.48 -9.10 26.05
CA GLN A 168 -19.32 -9.28 26.92
C GLN A 168 -18.03 -9.50 26.11
N SER A 169 -18.08 -10.38 25.10
CA SER A 169 -16.95 -10.63 24.21
C SER A 169 -16.53 -9.37 23.45
N LYS A 170 -17.49 -8.61 22.93
CA LYS A 170 -17.26 -7.35 22.23
C LYS A 170 -16.57 -6.33 23.13
N ARG A 171 -17.10 -6.08 24.34
CA ARG A 171 -16.50 -5.14 25.31
C ARG A 171 -15.06 -5.52 25.66
N LEU A 172 -14.81 -6.81 25.86
CA LEU A 172 -13.47 -7.29 26.17
C LEU A 172 -12.51 -7.08 24.99
N SER A 173 -12.97 -7.36 23.77
CA SER A 173 -12.18 -7.16 22.54
C SER A 173 -11.85 -5.69 22.31
N GLU A 174 -12.83 -4.80 22.48
CA GLU A 174 -12.65 -3.34 22.36
C GLU A 174 -11.64 -2.82 23.40
N ALA A 175 -11.81 -3.18 24.67
CA ALA A 175 -10.89 -2.75 25.72
C ALA A 175 -9.45 -3.24 25.51
N LYS A 176 -9.27 -4.47 24.99
CA LYS A 176 -7.94 -4.99 24.60
C LYS A 176 -7.37 -4.27 23.38
N GLY A 177 -8.22 -3.93 22.41
CA GLY A 177 -7.86 -3.12 21.25
C GLY A 177 -7.30 -1.76 21.66
N ASP A 178 -7.94 -1.07 22.60
CA ASP A 178 -7.51 0.24 23.10
C ASP A 178 -6.13 0.18 23.78
N VAL A 179 -5.83 -0.89 24.52
CA VAL A 179 -4.49 -1.12 25.10
C VAL A 179 -3.44 -1.29 24.01
N ALA A 180 -3.74 -2.08 22.97
CA ALA A 180 -2.82 -2.30 21.86
C ALA A 180 -2.54 -1.00 21.09
N MET A 181 -3.58 -0.22 20.80
CA MET A 181 -3.46 1.05 20.10
C MET A 181 -2.68 2.09 20.89
N SER A 182 -2.99 2.27 22.18
CA SER A 182 -2.28 3.22 23.05
C SER A 182 -0.81 2.85 23.25
N THR A 183 -0.49 1.55 23.33
CA THR A 183 0.90 1.09 23.41
C THR A 183 1.69 1.42 22.13
N ARG A 184 1.09 1.21 20.95
CA ARG A 184 1.73 1.54 19.66
C ARG A 184 1.91 3.04 19.46
N TYR A 185 0.99 3.85 19.96
CA TYR A 185 1.04 5.30 19.85
C TYR A 185 2.34 5.89 20.42
N ALA A 186 2.79 5.41 21.58
CA ALA A 186 4.06 5.82 22.19
C ALA A 186 5.27 5.53 21.30
N ALA A 187 5.32 4.32 20.72
CA ALA A 187 6.40 3.91 19.81
C ALA A 187 6.44 4.79 18.55
N HIS A 188 5.27 5.01 17.92
CA HIS A 188 5.18 5.84 16.72
C HIS A 188 5.55 7.30 16.97
N LEU A 189 5.23 7.86 18.15
CA LEU A 189 5.68 9.21 18.51
C LEU A 189 7.20 9.30 18.59
N SER A 190 7.86 8.31 19.18
CA SER A 190 9.34 8.26 19.25
C SER A 190 9.96 8.12 17.87
N GLU A 191 9.39 7.29 17.00
CA GLU A 191 9.82 7.13 15.60
C GLU A 191 9.68 8.44 14.82
N LEU A 192 8.55 9.14 14.97
CA LEU A 192 8.30 10.43 14.33
C LEU A 192 9.31 11.49 14.80
N GLN A 193 9.58 11.57 16.11
CA GLN A 193 10.57 12.50 16.65
C GLN A 193 11.97 12.22 16.11
N THR A 194 12.37 10.95 16.09
CA THR A 194 13.68 10.53 15.55
C THR A 194 13.79 10.86 14.06
N SER A 195 12.74 10.59 13.30
CA SER A 195 12.68 10.87 11.86
C SER A 195 12.73 12.37 11.58
N ALA A 196 12.03 13.19 12.36
CA ALA A 196 12.06 14.65 12.22
C ALA A 196 13.47 15.22 12.44
N VAL A 197 14.16 14.77 13.50
CA VAL A 197 15.56 15.18 13.76
C VAL A 197 16.49 14.74 12.62
N ALA A 198 16.31 13.54 12.08
CA ALA A 198 17.10 13.06 10.95
C ALA A 198 16.87 13.89 9.68
N ILE A 199 15.62 14.27 9.39
CA ILE A 199 15.27 15.12 8.25
C ILE A 199 15.90 16.51 8.41
N ASP A 200 15.79 17.14 9.58
CA ASP A 200 16.37 18.46 9.84
C ASP A 200 17.90 18.45 9.66
N LYS A 201 18.55 17.35 10.08
CA LYS A 201 19.99 17.16 9.88
C LYS A 201 20.36 17.07 8.40
N LEU A 202 19.63 16.27 7.62
CA LEU A 202 19.87 16.13 6.17
C LEU A 202 19.65 17.45 5.42
N ILE A 203 18.63 18.22 5.80
CA ILE A 203 18.38 19.55 5.23
C ILE A 203 19.57 20.48 5.51
N ALA A 204 20.10 20.47 6.73
CA ALA A 204 21.25 21.29 7.09
C ALA A 204 22.53 20.88 6.34
N GLU A 205 22.77 19.57 6.18
CA GLU A 205 23.90 19.04 5.40
C GLU A 205 23.80 19.43 3.93
N GLN A 206 22.64 19.22 3.29
CA GLN A 206 22.40 19.59 1.90
C GLN A 206 22.55 21.10 1.66
N ALA A 207 22.06 21.94 2.59
CA ALA A 207 22.26 23.39 2.50
C ALA A 207 23.73 23.78 2.62
N GLY A 208 24.50 23.08 3.48
CA GLY A 208 25.94 23.28 3.61
C GLY A 208 26.72 22.92 2.34
N GLU A 209 26.39 21.79 1.72
CA GLU A 209 27.00 21.35 0.45
C GLU A 209 26.65 22.28 -0.71
N ALA A 210 25.39 22.67 -0.84
CA ALA A 210 24.94 23.60 -1.88
C ALA A 210 25.67 24.95 -1.78
N ARG A 211 25.89 25.45 -0.55
CA ARG A 211 26.64 26.68 -0.33
C ARG A 211 28.10 26.55 -0.77
N LYS A 212 28.78 25.45 -0.42
CA LYS A 212 30.16 25.20 -0.88
C LYS A 212 30.26 25.15 -2.40
N ALA A 213 29.33 24.47 -3.07
CA ALA A 213 29.30 24.39 -4.53
C ALA A 213 29.08 25.77 -5.19
N ILE A 214 28.23 26.61 -4.60
CA ILE A 214 28.04 28.00 -5.06
C ILE A 214 29.32 28.82 -4.87
N ASP A 215 29.99 28.71 -3.73
CA ASP A 215 31.21 29.43 -3.43
C ASP A 215 32.36 29.04 -4.39
N GLU A 216 32.54 27.75 -4.66
CA GLU A 216 33.52 27.23 -5.63
C GLU A 216 33.21 27.70 -7.07
N ARG A 217 31.93 27.68 -7.47
CA ARG A 217 31.49 28.19 -8.77
C ARG A 217 31.78 29.69 -8.90
N ASN A 218 31.49 30.48 -7.87
CA ASN A 218 31.75 31.91 -7.86
C ASN A 218 33.25 32.21 -7.95
N ALA A 219 34.09 31.47 -7.21
CA ALA A 219 35.55 31.61 -7.29
C ALA A 219 36.08 31.27 -8.70
N SER A 220 35.54 30.23 -9.33
CA SER A 220 35.88 29.86 -10.70
C SER A 220 35.46 30.94 -11.71
N LEU A 221 34.25 31.49 -11.58
CA LEU A 221 33.77 32.58 -12.43
C LEU A 221 34.62 33.85 -12.29
N GLN A 222 35.08 34.19 -11.09
CA GLN A 222 35.98 35.33 -10.87
C GLN A 222 37.34 35.11 -11.57
N THR A 223 37.86 33.89 -11.53
CA THR A 223 39.11 33.53 -12.21
C THR A 223 38.96 33.62 -13.72
N VAL A 224 37.88 33.08 -14.29
CA VAL A 224 37.57 33.18 -15.73
C VAL A 224 37.35 34.63 -16.15
N ALA A 225 36.65 35.44 -15.35
CA ALA A 225 36.47 36.86 -15.63
C ALA A 225 37.82 37.59 -15.69
N ARG A 226 38.76 37.29 -14.78
CA ARG A 226 40.11 37.85 -14.83
C ARG A 226 40.88 37.38 -16.05
N LEU A 227 40.81 36.09 -16.37
CA LEU A 227 41.43 35.51 -17.57
C LEU A 227 40.90 36.19 -18.84
N SER A 228 39.59 36.43 -18.93
CA SER A 228 38.97 37.12 -20.06
C SER A 228 39.49 38.54 -20.24
N LEU A 229 39.71 39.29 -19.15
CA LEU A 229 40.30 40.63 -19.21
C LEU A 229 41.75 40.61 -19.71
N LEU A 230 42.54 39.65 -19.23
CA LEU A 230 43.93 39.47 -19.66
C LEU A 230 44.01 39.05 -21.14
N PHE A 231 43.14 38.13 -21.55
CA PHE A 231 43.01 37.69 -22.93
C PHE A 231 42.67 38.83 -23.88
N ASP A 232 41.68 39.66 -23.53
CA ASP A 232 41.33 40.86 -24.30
C ASP A 232 42.51 41.84 -24.40
N ALA A 233 43.23 42.08 -23.30
CA ALA A 233 44.39 42.96 -23.28
C ALA A 233 45.54 42.45 -24.19
N VAL A 234 45.81 41.14 -24.15
CA VAL A 234 46.82 40.50 -25.02
C VAL A 234 46.40 40.61 -26.49
N LEU A 235 45.15 40.32 -26.81
CA LEU A 235 44.64 40.40 -28.19
C LEU A 235 44.71 41.83 -28.75
N ARG A 236 44.32 42.83 -27.96
CA ARG A 236 44.42 44.25 -28.36
C ARG A 236 45.86 44.71 -28.56
N PHE A 237 46.82 44.09 -27.88
CA PHE A 237 48.22 44.36 -28.12
C PHE A 237 48.70 43.73 -29.43
N LEU A 238 48.34 42.47 -29.67
CA LEU A 238 48.78 41.69 -30.83
C LEU A 238 48.14 42.17 -32.14
N ILE A 239 46.89 42.63 -32.11
CA ILE A 239 46.16 43.12 -33.29
C ILE A 239 46.16 44.67 -33.31
N ALA A 240 46.25 45.30 -34.49
CA ALA A 240 46.08 46.74 -34.61
C ALA A 240 44.58 47.12 -34.52
N ASP A 241 44.26 48.17 -33.76
CA ASP A 241 42.96 48.81 -33.50
C ASP A 241 41.67 48.06 -33.95
N GLY A 242 40.77 47.80 -32.98
CA GLY A 242 39.41 47.30 -33.23
C GLY A 242 39.17 45.81 -32.93
N ALA A 243 40.11 45.13 -32.27
CA ALA A 243 39.93 43.77 -31.77
C ALA A 243 39.40 43.74 -30.33
N SER A 244 38.52 42.78 -30.03
CA SER A 244 38.14 42.46 -28.65
C SER A 244 38.10 40.95 -28.42
N GLY A 245 38.60 40.52 -27.27
CA GLY A 245 38.60 39.13 -26.81
C GLY A 245 37.63 38.87 -25.67
N ALA A 246 37.07 37.67 -25.60
CA ALA A 246 36.35 37.20 -24.43
C ALA A 246 36.59 35.70 -24.19
N VAL A 247 36.70 35.31 -22.92
CA VAL A 247 36.77 33.92 -22.47
C VAL A 247 35.53 33.63 -21.64
N ASN A 248 34.74 32.64 -22.05
CA ASN A 248 33.56 32.20 -21.33
C ASN A 248 33.69 30.73 -20.94
N LEU A 249 33.12 30.37 -19.79
CA LEU A 249 33.00 28.98 -19.34
C LEU A 249 31.54 28.56 -19.50
N ASP A 250 31.26 27.64 -20.42
CA ASP A 250 29.92 27.09 -20.65
C ASP A 250 29.97 25.57 -20.53
N GLN A 251 29.08 24.97 -19.73
CA GLN A 251 28.94 23.50 -19.57
C GLN A 251 30.27 22.69 -19.58
N ASN A 252 31.29 23.16 -18.84
CA ASN A 252 32.65 22.61 -18.76
C ASN A 252 33.60 22.86 -19.94
N GLU A 253 33.22 23.67 -20.93
CA GLU A 253 34.06 24.07 -22.06
C GLU A 253 34.47 25.55 -21.96
N LEU A 254 35.76 25.82 -22.19
CA LEU A 254 36.30 27.17 -22.33
C LEU A 254 36.13 27.62 -23.78
N ASN A 255 35.33 28.67 -23.96
CA ASN A 255 35.02 29.25 -25.26
C ASN A 255 35.78 30.56 -25.45
N LEU A 256 36.68 30.59 -26.43
CA LEU A 256 37.47 31.77 -26.81
C LEU A 256 36.79 32.51 -27.97
N ARG A 257 36.38 33.76 -27.72
CA ARG A 257 35.78 34.62 -28.74
C ARG A 257 36.74 35.75 -29.11
N LEU A 258 36.90 35.99 -30.41
CA LEU A 258 37.60 37.13 -30.97
C LEU A 258 36.65 37.86 -31.92
N GLN A 259 36.46 39.15 -31.73
CA GLN A 259 35.69 40.01 -32.64
C GLN A 259 36.61 41.02 -33.31
N MET A 260 36.53 41.10 -34.65
CA MET A 260 37.27 42.04 -35.49
C MET A 260 36.39 42.43 -36.69
N GLY A 261 35.57 43.47 -36.55
CA GLY A 261 34.63 43.89 -37.62
C GLY A 261 33.61 42.81 -38.03
N GLY A 262 33.27 41.91 -37.11
CA GLY A 262 32.46 40.70 -37.31
C GLY A 262 33.11 39.46 -36.70
N GLU A 263 32.38 38.34 -36.65
CA GLU A 263 32.91 37.03 -36.25
C GLU A 263 33.52 36.35 -37.49
N ARG A 264 34.85 36.26 -37.55
CA ARG A 264 35.58 35.60 -38.65
C ARG A 264 36.38 34.43 -38.08
N SER A 265 36.03 33.20 -38.46
CA SER A 265 36.84 32.01 -38.15
C SER A 265 37.70 31.67 -39.35
N THR A 266 38.98 32.03 -39.30
CA THR A 266 40.00 31.53 -40.24
C THR A 266 41.05 30.78 -39.42
N ALA A 267 41.77 29.82 -40.03
CA ALA A 267 42.80 29.05 -39.33
C ALA A 267 43.84 29.96 -38.62
N ALA A 268 44.18 31.10 -39.22
CA ALA A 268 45.09 32.08 -38.62
C ALA A 268 44.51 32.77 -37.36
N VAL A 269 43.19 32.99 -37.34
CA VAL A 269 42.48 33.54 -36.17
C VAL A 269 42.47 32.53 -35.02
N ASP A 270 42.31 31.24 -35.31
CA ASP A 270 42.29 30.21 -34.26
C ASP A 270 43.68 29.97 -33.65
N SER A 271 44.74 29.97 -34.46
CA SER A 271 46.13 29.96 -33.95
C SER A 271 46.43 31.17 -33.06
N LEU A 272 45.95 32.36 -33.43
CA LEU A 272 46.10 33.56 -32.62
C LEU A 272 45.36 33.47 -31.28
N LYS A 273 44.13 32.93 -31.26
CA LYS A 273 43.37 32.75 -30.02
C LYS A 273 44.13 31.88 -29.02
N ILE A 274 44.75 30.79 -29.50
CA ILE A 274 45.52 29.89 -28.64
C ILE A 274 46.74 30.61 -28.06
N VAL A 275 47.58 31.22 -28.91
CA VAL A 275 48.78 31.94 -28.47
C VAL A 275 48.44 33.08 -27.50
N ALA A 276 47.37 33.83 -27.76
CA ALA A 276 46.92 34.90 -26.87
C ALA A 276 46.37 34.35 -25.54
N PHE A 277 45.68 33.21 -25.56
CA PHE A 277 45.19 32.54 -24.36
C PHE A 277 46.32 32.03 -23.49
N ASP A 278 47.35 31.41 -24.07
CA ASP A 278 48.51 30.89 -23.34
C ASP A 278 49.27 32.01 -22.61
N ILE A 279 49.44 33.17 -23.27
CA ILE A 279 50.03 34.36 -22.63
C ILE A 279 49.11 34.92 -21.54
N ALA A 280 47.79 34.95 -21.76
CA ALA A 280 46.85 35.39 -20.74
C ALA A 280 46.85 34.46 -19.51
N ALA A 281 47.00 33.15 -19.72
CA ALA A 281 47.16 32.17 -18.65
C ALA A 281 48.50 32.34 -17.91
N LEU A 282 49.59 32.66 -18.63
CA LEU A 282 50.87 33.01 -18.02
C LEU A 282 50.75 34.27 -17.15
N LEU A 283 50.08 35.32 -17.64
CA LEU A 283 49.82 36.54 -16.86
C LEU A 283 48.96 36.26 -15.62
N LEU A 284 47.93 35.44 -15.75
CA LEU A 284 47.10 35.00 -14.63
C LEU A 284 47.92 34.23 -13.59
N THR A 285 48.92 33.47 -14.04
CA THR A 285 49.88 32.74 -13.19
C THR A 285 50.83 33.68 -12.47
N ILE A 286 51.35 34.69 -13.16
CA ILE A 286 52.18 35.76 -12.57
C ILE A 286 51.40 36.51 -11.48
N GLU A 287 50.08 36.67 -11.62
CA GLU A 287 49.20 37.25 -10.60
C GLU A 287 48.94 36.32 -9.39
N GLY A 288 49.45 35.09 -9.40
CA GLY A 288 49.23 34.10 -8.32
C GLY A 288 47.81 33.54 -8.28
N ARG A 289 47.07 33.63 -9.39
CA ARG A 289 45.67 33.15 -9.49
C ARG A 289 45.55 31.74 -10.10
N THR A 290 46.68 31.09 -10.40
CA THR A 290 46.74 29.71 -10.90
C THR A 290 47.77 28.91 -10.11
N GLN A 291 47.74 27.59 -10.28
CA GLN A 291 48.79 26.67 -9.78
C GLN A 291 49.76 26.24 -10.90
N LEU A 292 49.68 26.89 -12.07
CA LEU A 292 50.57 26.59 -13.20
C LEU A 292 51.97 27.16 -12.93
N PRO A 293 53.03 26.60 -13.51
CA PRO A 293 54.34 27.24 -13.48
C PRO A 293 54.30 28.53 -14.31
N ALA A 294 55.02 29.57 -13.88
CA ALA A 294 55.25 30.78 -14.68
C ALA A 294 56.26 30.51 -15.82
N PHE A 295 55.97 29.50 -16.64
CA PHE A 295 56.83 28.96 -17.67
C PHE A 295 55.99 28.61 -18.89
N LEU A 296 56.38 29.13 -20.06
CA LEU A 296 55.68 28.93 -21.31
C LEU A 296 56.68 28.61 -22.43
N ILE A 297 56.39 27.57 -23.21
CA ILE A 297 57.11 27.27 -24.45
C ILE A 297 56.09 27.32 -25.59
N HIS A 298 56.33 28.19 -26.58
CA HIS A 298 55.65 28.10 -27.86
C HIS A 298 56.58 27.48 -28.89
N ASP A 299 56.16 26.33 -29.45
CA ASP A 299 56.84 25.76 -30.59
C ASP A 299 56.28 26.28 -31.90
N SER A 300 57.09 27.08 -32.58
CA SER A 300 56.85 27.57 -33.92
C SER A 300 55.52 28.31 -34.08
N PRO A 301 55.28 29.43 -33.37
CA PRO A 301 54.23 30.35 -33.76
C PRO A 301 54.64 30.98 -35.11
N ARG A 302 54.32 30.35 -36.24
CA ARG A 302 54.89 30.74 -37.55
C ARG A 302 54.24 32.01 -38.09
N GLU A 303 54.99 32.78 -38.87
CA GLU A 303 54.44 33.88 -39.66
C GLU A 303 53.29 33.41 -40.57
N ALA A 304 53.39 32.22 -41.16
CA ALA A 304 52.35 31.69 -42.04
C ALA A 304 51.00 31.50 -41.32
N ASP A 305 51.05 31.26 -39.99
CA ASP A 305 49.87 31.01 -39.16
C ASP A 305 49.35 32.30 -38.51
N LEU A 306 50.22 33.25 -38.14
CA LEU A 306 49.83 34.47 -37.42
C LEU A 306 49.84 35.75 -38.27
N GLY A 307 50.57 35.77 -39.37
CA GLY A 307 50.95 36.97 -40.12
C GLY A 307 52.16 37.71 -39.50
N LEU A 308 53.00 38.30 -40.34
CA LEU A 308 54.30 38.89 -39.95
C LEU A 308 54.18 39.97 -38.88
N SER A 309 53.15 40.82 -38.96
CA SER A 309 52.92 41.91 -38.01
C SER A 309 52.62 41.38 -36.61
N ILE A 310 51.73 40.38 -36.51
CA ILE A 310 51.34 39.75 -35.24
C ILE A 310 52.50 38.93 -34.67
N TYR A 311 53.19 38.18 -35.53
CA TYR A 311 54.41 37.45 -35.16
C TYR A 311 55.47 38.37 -34.55
N ASN A 312 55.76 39.52 -35.16
CA ASN A 312 56.71 40.49 -34.60
C ASN A 312 56.23 41.08 -33.27
N ARG A 313 54.94 41.39 -33.14
CA ARG A 313 54.34 41.92 -31.90
C ARG A 313 54.42 40.93 -30.74
N LEU A 314 54.45 39.62 -31.01
CA LEU A 314 54.64 38.59 -29.98
C LEU A 314 55.95 38.78 -29.20
N PHE A 315 57.05 39.08 -29.90
CA PHE A 315 58.36 39.31 -29.27
C PHE A 315 58.39 40.64 -28.52
N ILE A 316 57.78 41.69 -29.10
CA ILE A 316 57.65 42.99 -28.43
C ILE A 316 56.83 42.86 -27.14
N LEU A 317 55.76 42.05 -27.16
CA LEU A 317 54.99 41.74 -25.96
C LEU A 317 55.87 41.04 -24.93
N GLY A 318 56.61 40.01 -25.32
CA GLY A 318 57.54 39.29 -24.44
C GLY A 318 58.55 40.22 -23.76
N GLU A 319 59.21 41.11 -24.51
CA GLU A 319 60.13 42.12 -23.97
C GLU A 319 59.44 43.10 -23.01
N LYS A 320 58.23 43.57 -23.36
CA LYS A 320 57.45 44.44 -22.46
C LYS A 320 57.09 43.72 -21.17
N LEU A 321 56.72 42.45 -21.24
CA LEU A 321 56.42 41.66 -20.04
C LEU A 321 57.67 41.41 -19.21
N GLU A 322 58.81 41.11 -19.84
CA GLU A 322 60.12 40.91 -19.19
C GLU A 322 60.58 42.17 -18.43
N SER A 323 60.31 43.35 -18.99
CA SER A 323 60.65 44.65 -18.39
C SER A 323 59.68 45.12 -17.31
N MET A 324 58.61 44.37 -17.01
CA MET A 324 57.74 44.67 -15.88
C MET A 324 58.39 44.23 -14.56
N GLY A 325 58.79 45.20 -13.74
CA GLY A 325 59.39 44.97 -12.42
C GLY A 325 60.92 44.94 -12.44
N SER A 326 61.53 44.54 -11.32
CA SER A 326 62.98 44.52 -11.16
C SER A 326 63.65 43.24 -11.70
N SER A 327 62.88 42.18 -11.89
CA SER A 327 63.34 40.88 -12.40
C SER A 327 62.18 40.14 -13.08
N PRO A 328 62.41 39.37 -14.15
CA PRO A 328 61.35 38.62 -14.82
C PRO A 328 60.66 37.63 -13.88
N LEU A 329 59.33 37.67 -13.81
CA LEU A 329 58.50 36.77 -12.99
C LEU A 329 58.13 35.46 -13.70
N PHE A 330 58.62 35.27 -14.92
CA PHE A 330 58.31 34.14 -15.78
C PHE A 330 59.47 33.80 -16.71
N GLN A 331 59.38 32.64 -17.37
CA GLN A 331 60.23 32.27 -18.48
C GLN A 331 59.38 31.92 -19.71
N TYR A 332 59.62 32.60 -20.82
CA TYR A 332 58.94 32.38 -22.09
C TYR A 332 59.96 32.00 -23.17
N ILE A 333 59.81 30.81 -23.74
CA ILE A 333 60.69 30.27 -24.79
C ILE A 333 59.89 30.16 -26.08
N VAL A 334 60.44 30.70 -27.16
CA VAL A 334 59.87 30.55 -28.50
C VAL A 334 60.89 29.82 -29.36
N THR A 335 60.52 28.63 -29.84
CA THR A 335 61.25 27.97 -30.94
C THR A 335 60.60 28.38 -32.24
N THR A 336 61.37 28.69 -33.29
CA THR A 336 60.80 29.19 -34.54
C THR A 336 61.79 29.02 -35.68
N THR A 337 61.29 28.67 -36.86
CA THR A 337 62.05 28.64 -38.12
C THR A 337 61.91 29.94 -38.91
N THR A 338 60.89 30.76 -38.60
CA THR A 338 60.78 32.14 -39.07
C THR A 338 61.79 32.97 -38.28
N ALA A 339 62.56 33.82 -38.96
CA ALA A 339 63.55 34.64 -38.27
C ALA A 339 62.82 35.73 -37.43
N PRO A 340 63.07 35.85 -36.10
CA PRO A 340 62.44 36.87 -35.25
C PRO A 340 62.87 38.29 -35.66
N PRO A 341 62.30 39.37 -35.13
CA PRO A 341 62.81 40.73 -35.41
C PRO A 341 64.30 40.86 -35.08
N GLU A 342 65.05 41.66 -35.87
CA GLU A 342 66.52 41.75 -35.79
C GLU A 342 67.03 42.08 -34.39
N THR A 343 66.30 42.89 -33.62
CA THR A 343 66.62 43.23 -32.23
C THR A 343 66.77 42.01 -31.33
N TYR A 344 65.99 40.96 -31.56
CA TYR A 344 65.95 39.74 -30.74
C TYR A 344 66.88 38.62 -31.26
N ARG A 345 67.53 38.80 -32.42
CA ARG A 345 68.48 37.83 -33.03
C ARG A 345 69.89 37.87 -32.41
N LYS A 346 69.98 38.16 -31.12
CA LYS A 346 71.24 38.32 -30.40
C LYS A 346 71.04 38.07 -28.90
N LYS A 347 72.14 37.90 -28.18
CA LYS A 347 72.11 37.84 -26.71
C LYS A 347 71.55 39.16 -26.14
N PRO A 348 70.75 39.14 -25.06
CA PRO A 348 70.42 37.97 -24.24
C PRO A 348 69.24 37.11 -24.74
N TRP A 349 68.51 37.52 -25.78
CA TRP A 349 67.26 36.87 -26.21
C TRP A 349 67.48 35.61 -27.06
N GLN A 350 68.35 35.65 -28.07
CA GLN A 350 68.72 34.45 -28.83
C GLN A 350 69.65 33.58 -27.99
N ARG A 351 69.13 32.44 -27.52
CA ARG A 351 69.87 31.48 -26.68
C ARG A 351 70.53 30.37 -27.49
N LEU A 352 69.87 29.90 -28.54
CA LEU A 352 70.28 28.73 -29.31
C LEU A 352 69.86 28.91 -30.77
N GLU A 353 70.78 28.63 -31.69
CA GLU A 353 70.52 28.54 -33.13
C GLU A 353 70.81 27.11 -33.56
N LEU A 354 69.85 26.50 -34.26
CA LEU A 354 69.90 25.11 -34.68
C LEU A 354 69.74 25.05 -36.20
N HIS A 355 70.47 24.14 -36.82
CA HIS A 355 70.36 23.91 -38.25
C HIS A 355 69.90 22.48 -38.52
N GLY A 356 69.07 22.29 -39.54
CA GLY A 356 68.69 20.95 -40.01
C GLY A 356 69.87 20.18 -40.64
N ALA A 357 70.94 20.89 -41.02
CA ALA A 357 72.18 20.33 -41.52
C ALA A 357 73.37 21.28 -41.25
N PRO A 358 74.61 20.77 -41.09
CA PRO A 358 74.98 19.35 -41.01
C PRO A 358 74.58 18.73 -39.66
N ALA A 359 74.70 17.41 -39.50
CA ALA A 359 74.14 16.66 -38.37
C ALA A 359 74.56 17.23 -37.00
N GLU A 360 75.80 17.70 -36.89
CA GLU A 360 76.40 18.25 -35.66
C GLU A 360 75.71 19.53 -35.17
N LYS A 361 74.93 20.20 -36.02
CA LYS A 361 74.21 21.44 -35.71
C LYS A 361 72.73 21.24 -35.36
N ARG A 362 72.26 20.00 -35.29
CA ARG A 362 70.89 19.66 -34.91
C ARG A 362 70.73 19.62 -33.38
N LEU A 363 69.48 19.68 -32.90
CA LEU A 363 69.14 19.73 -31.46
C LEU A 363 69.75 18.57 -30.63
N PHE A 364 70.03 17.42 -31.26
CA PHE A 364 70.62 16.24 -30.59
C PHE A 364 71.79 15.60 -31.36
N ALA A 365 72.31 16.27 -32.40
CA ALA A 365 73.37 15.75 -33.25
C ALA A 365 73.12 14.37 -33.92
N THR A 366 71.87 13.94 -34.06
CA THR A 366 71.47 12.65 -34.68
C THR A 366 70.48 12.83 -35.84
N ASP A 367 70.40 11.83 -36.73
CA ASP A 367 69.26 11.60 -37.64
C ASP A 367 68.11 10.92 -36.86
N PHE A 368 66.86 11.32 -37.11
CA PHE A 368 65.65 10.69 -36.54
C PHE A 368 64.98 9.80 -37.56
#